data_AF-A0A3N5Z1R0-F1
#
_entry.id   AF-A0A3N5Z1R0-F1
#
_cell.length_a   1.000
_cell.length_b   1.000
_cell.length_c   1.000
_cell.angle_alpha   90.00
_cell.angle_beta   90.00
_cell.angle_gamma   90.00
#
_symmetry.space_group_name_H-M   'P 1'
#
loop_
_entity.id
_entity.type
_entity.pdbx_description
1 polymer ?
#
loop_
_entity_poly.entity_id
_entity_poly.type
_entity_poly.pdbx_seq_one_letter_code
_entity_poly.pdbx_strand_id
1 'polypeptide(L)'
;MTTNSILQAIPEDGGQVADAQRPDRFVTSNGIVLKLKPVPPLLIMDAQRNFTEPQPPKIRNFEKGDGDDAPLEDNPNDPKYQRELNEYRRQLGEIANAIYLTRGTEIVSIPEDVEKPDDEDWTMEVLDFAGITVPKVGRRRYFCWLKYVALESMPDFQGLMNKLTTLGGVTVERDVIDAEQSFRVDESGDTAEGIPPSEEV
;
A
#
# COMPACT_ATOMS: atom_id res chain seq x y z
N MET A 1 -61.03 -21.86 -27.02
CA MET A 1 -60.26 -22.46 -25.92
C MET A 1 -58.83 -22.02 -26.09
N THR A 2 -58.36 -21.14 -25.21
CA THR A 2 -57.12 -20.37 -25.35
C THR A 2 -56.06 -21.04 -24.47
N THR A 3 -55.09 -21.72 -25.06
CA THR A 3 -53.92 -22.21 -24.33
C THR A 3 -52.83 -21.14 -24.38
N ASN A 4 -52.81 -20.30 -23.34
CA ASN A 4 -51.62 -19.56 -22.93
C ASN A 4 -50.59 -20.57 -22.42
N SER A 5 -49.42 -20.63 -23.05
CA SER A 5 -48.25 -21.28 -22.46
C SER A 5 -47.15 -20.25 -22.29
N ILE A 6 -47.01 -19.83 -21.04
CA ILE A 6 -46.07 -18.88 -20.49
C ILE A 6 -44.69 -19.55 -20.47
N LEU A 7 -44.00 -19.50 -21.61
CA LEU A 7 -42.59 -19.91 -21.73
C LEU A 7 -41.78 -18.74 -22.32
N GLN A 8 -41.87 -17.58 -21.66
CA GLN A 8 -40.92 -16.48 -21.87
C GLN A 8 -40.47 -15.95 -20.52
N ALA A 9 -39.15 -15.74 -20.44
CA ALA A 9 -38.39 -15.05 -19.39
C ALA A 9 -38.11 -15.82 -18.10
N ILE A 10 -37.17 -16.77 -18.15
CA ILE A 10 -36.16 -16.87 -17.09
C ILE A 10 -35.02 -15.96 -17.53
N PRO A 11 -34.77 -14.79 -16.91
CA PRO A 11 -33.56 -14.04 -17.18
C PRO A 11 -32.39 -14.81 -16.56
N GLU A 12 -31.52 -15.38 -17.41
CA GLU A 12 -30.28 -16.06 -16.95
C GLU A 12 -29.21 -15.08 -16.42
N ASP A 13 -29.51 -13.79 -16.34
CA ASP A 13 -28.52 -12.74 -16.06
C ASP A 13 -28.75 -11.97 -14.74
N GLY A 14 -29.53 -12.55 -13.82
CA GLY A 14 -29.84 -11.92 -12.53
C GLY A 14 -28.77 -12.05 -11.45
N GLY A 15 -27.71 -12.85 -11.69
CA GLY A 15 -26.69 -13.19 -10.69
C GLY A 15 -25.60 -12.12 -10.53
N GLN A 16 -25.13 -11.52 -11.63
CA GLN A 16 -23.99 -10.59 -11.60
C GLN A 16 -24.33 -9.25 -10.94
N VAL A 17 -25.57 -8.76 -11.13
CA VAL A 17 -25.99 -7.44 -10.60
C VAL A 17 -26.16 -7.46 -9.08
N ALA A 18 -26.54 -8.61 -8.50
CA ALA A 18 -26.76 -8.75 -7.07
C ALA A 18 -25.44 -8.79 -6.26
N ASP A 19 -24.35 -9.29 -6.85
CA ASP A 19 -23.06 -9.35 -6.17
C ASP A 19 -22.33 -8.00 -6.16
N ALA A 20 -22.49 -7.16 -7.20
CA ALA A 20 -21.86 -5.84 -7.27
C ALA A 20 -22.30 -4.88 -6.14
N GLN A 21 -23.48 -5.09 -5.55
CA GLN A 21 -24.04 -4.20 -4.52
C GLN A 21 -23.59 -4.54 -3.09
N ARG A 22 -22.80 -5.59 -2.88
CA ARG A 22 -22.35 -5.95 -1.53
C ARG A 22 -21.18 -5.06 -1.09
N PRO A 23 -21.16 -4.60 0.17
CA PRO A 23 -20.11 -3.71 0.67
C PRO A 23 -18.72 -4.38 0.70
N ASP A 24 -18.66 -5.71 0.75
CA ASP A 24 -17.44 -6.52 0.69
C ASP A 24 -17.02 -6.90 -0.74
N ARG A 25 -17.48 -6.13 -1.75
CA ARG A 25 -17.16 -6.36 -3.16
C ARG A 25 -16.53 -5.13 -3.81
N PHE A 26 -15.64 -5.41 -4.74
CA PHE A 26 -15.06 -4.44 -5.66
C PHE A 26 -15.22 -4.99 -7.07
N VAL A 27 -15.80 -4.16 -7.95
CA VAL A 27 -15.93 -4.47 -9.36
C VAL A 27 -14.94 -3.57 -10.09
N THR A 28 -14.03 -4.18 -10.83
CA THR A 28 -13.05 -3.47 -11.67
C THR A 28 -13.74 -2.93 -12.92
N SER A 29 -13.09 -1.99 -13.61
CA SER A 29 -13.58 -1.46 -14.89
C SER A 29 -13.79 -2.52 -15.97
N ASN A 30 -13.00 -3.61 -15.97
CA ASN A 30 -13.17 -4.76 -16.86
C ASN A 30 -14.13 -5.84 -16.33
N GLY A 31 -14.90 -5.57 -15.27
CA GLY A 31 -16.00 -6.44 -14.82
C GLY A 31 -15.61 -7.60 -13.91
N ILE A 32 -14.34 -7.71 -13.51
CA ILE A 32 -13.91 -8.69 -12.50
C ILE A 32 -14.51 -8.30 -11.15
N VAL A 33 -15.06 -9.29 -10.45
CA VAL A 33 -15.60 -9.10 -9.10
C VAL A 33 -14.65 -9.71 -8.08
N LEU A 34 -14.14 -8.86 -7.20
CA LEU A 34 -13.27 -9.24 -6.09
C LEU A 34 -14.05 -9.14 -4.77
N LYS A 35 -13.95 -10.19 -3.95
CA LYS A 35 -14.31 -10.16 -2.54
C LYS A 35 -13.18 -9.54 -1.73
N LEU A 36 -13.53 -8.56 -0.91
CA LEU A 36 -12.60 -7.86 -0.04
C LEU A 36 -12.56 -8.52 1.34
N LYS A 37 -11.36 -8.61 1.90
CA LYS A 37 -11.09 -9.17 3.24
C LYS A 37 -10.21 -8.19 4.02
N PRO A 38 -10.44 -8.04 5.33
CA PRO A 38 -9.56 -7.25 6.18
C PRO A 38 -8.16 -7.87 6.19
N VAL A 39 -7.15 -7.01 6.11
CA VAL A 39 -5.75 -7.40 6.19
C VAL A 39 -5.24 -7.03 7.59
N PRO A 40 -4.64 -7.98 8.34
CA PRO A 40 -4.12 -7.68 9.66
C PRO A 40 -3.00 -6.62 9.59
N PRO A 41 -3.10 -5.49 10.31
CA PRO A 41 -2.11 -4.42 10.24
C PRO A 41 -0.72 -4.87 10.71
N LEU A 42 -0.65 -5.77 11.71
CA LEU A 42 0.61 -6.32 12.21
C LEU A 42 1.41 -7.06 11.13
N LEU A 43 0.74 -7.68 10.15
CA LEU A 43 1.43 -8.33 9.03
C LEU A 43 2.18 -7.32 8.17
N ILE A 44 1.59 -6.13 7.96
CA ILE A 44 2.21 -5.05 7.20
C ILE A 44 3.40 -4.50 7.99
N MET A 45 3.22 -4.23 9.29
CA MET A 45 4.28 -3.74 10.17
C MET A 45 5.46 -4.72 10.21
N ASP A 46 5.20 -6.02 10.37
CA ASP A 46 6.23 -7.04 10.39
C ASP A 46 6.95 -7.19 9.04
N ALA A 47 6.25 -6.98 7.93
CA ALA A 47 6.89 -6.96 6.62
C ALA A 47 7.81 -5.74 6.44
N GLN A 48 7.36 -4.55 6.88
CA GLN A 48 8.11 -3.29 6.79
C GLN A 48 9.39 -3.32 7.64
N ARG A 49 9.41 -4.03 8.77
CA ARG A 49 10.60 -4.21 9.62
C ARG A 49 11.80 -4.86 8.91
N ASN A 50 11.59 -5.53 7.78
CA ASN A 50 12.67 -6.12 7.01
C ASN A 50 13.43 -5.11 6.13
N PHE A 51 12.97 -3.86 6.08
CA PHE A 51 13.59 -2.79 5.33
C PHE A 51 14.34 -1.86 6.29
N THR A 52 15.58 -1.51 5.93
CA THR A 52 16.42 -0.62 6.74
C THR A 52 16.24 0.82 6.27
N GLU A 53 15.83 1.70 7.18
CA GLU A 53 15.76 3.12 6.89
C GLU A 53 17.17 3.70 6.66
N PRO A 54 17.41 4.38 5.52
CA PRO A 54 18.68 5.01 5.25
C PRO A 54 18.96 6.08 6.30
N GLN A 55 20.23 6.24 6.67
CA GLN A 55 20.65 7.24 7.64
C GLN A 55 21.25 8.45 6.89
N PRO A 56 20.94 9.69 7.30
CA PRO A 56 21.53 10.86 6.70
C PRO A 56 23.05 10.86 6.89
N PRO A 57 23.83 11.27 5.88
CA PRO A 57 25.28 11.37 6.01
C PRO A 57 25.65 12.51 6.95
N LYS A 58 26.75 12.34 7.67
CA LYS A 58 27.30 13.39 8.54
C LYS A 58 28.18 14.35 7.75
N ILE A 59 27.96 15.64 7.91
CA ILE A 59 28.79 16.72 7.37
C ILE A 59 29.37 17.55 8.51
N ARG A 60 30.53 18.16 8.30
CA ARG A 60 31.10 19.10 9.28
C ARG A 60 30.32 20.42 9.24
N ASN A 61 29.87 20.89 10.39
CA ASN A 61 29.26 22.21 10.52
C ASN A 61 30.32 23.26 10.90
N PHE A 62 30.83 23.97 9.89
CA PHE A 62 31.81 25.04 10.06
C PHE A 62 31.25 26.33 10.68
N GLU A 63 29.93 26.46 10.82
CA GLU A 63 29.32 27.58 11.55
C GLU A 63 29.43 27.40 13.06
N LYS A 64 29.63 26.16 13.53
CA LYS A 64 29.71 25.80 14.96
C LYS A 64 31.13 25.47 15.45
N GLY A 65 32.13 25.53 14.58
CA GLY A 65 33.53 25.31 14.92
C GLY A 65 34.45 25.39 13.70
N ASP A 66 35.75 25.53 13.95
CA ASP A 66 36.76 25.68 12.89
C ASP A 66 37.53 24.37 12.64
N GLY A 67 37.95 24.17 11.40
CA GLY A 67 38.92 23.13 11.03
C GLY A 67 38.46 21.69 11.28
N ASP A 68 39.32 20.90 11.92
CA ASP A 68 39.06 19.49 12.23
C ASP A 68 38.19 19.29 13.49
N ASP A 69 37.98 20.35 14.28
CA ASP A 69 37.19 20.32 15.52
C ASP A 69 35.71 20.67 15.30
N ALA A 70 35.31 21.01 14.07
CA ALA A 70 33.92 21.31 13.71
C ALA A 70 33.00 20.10 13.98
N PRO A 71 31.86 20.29 14.68
CA PRO A 71 30.96 19.19 15.01
C PRO A 71 30.36 18.56 13.75
N LEU A 72 30.18 17.24 13.77
CA LEU A 72 29.50 16.50 12.73
C LEU A 72 27.99 16.58 12.94
N GLU A 73 27.26 16.98 11.89
CA GLU A 73 25.81 17.08 11.88
C GLU A 73 25.21 16.30 10.72
N ASP A 74 23.98 15.82 10.89
CA ASP A 74 23.27 15.11 9.85
C ASP A 74 22.91 16.07 8.71
N ASN A 75 23.14 15.64 7.48
CA ASN A 75 22.73 16.36 6.27
C ASN A 75 21.49 15.70 5.66
N PRO A 76 20.28 16.05 6.11
CA PRO A 76 19.05 15.52 5.52
C PRO A 76 18.86 16.00 4.07
N ASN A 77 19.55 17.06 3.64
CA ASN A 77 19.42 17.60 2.29
C ASN A 77 20.40 16.97 1.28
N ASP A 78 21.19 15.96 1.69
CA ASP A 78 22.09 15.27 0.80
C ASP A 78 21.32 14.59 -0.37
N PRO A 79 21.66 14.86 -1.65
CA PRO A 79 20.93 14.30 -2.79
C PRO A 79 20.99 12.77 -2.89
N LYS A 80 22.04 12.12 -2.37
CA LYS A 80 22.13 10.66 -2.34
C LYS A 80 21.20 10.12 -1.25
N TYR A 81 21.25 10.68 -0.04
CA TYR A 81 20.33 10.32 1.04
C TYR A 81 18.86 10.46 0.64
N GLN A 82 18.48 11.59 0.03
CA GLN A 82 17.11 11.81 -0.44
C GLN A 82 16.67 10.77 -1.48
N ARG A 83 17.56 10.36 -2.39
CA ARG A 83 17.26 9.27 -3.34
C ARG A 83 17.08 7.93 -2.64
N GLU A 84 17.95 7.59 -1.69
CA GLU A 84 17.85 6.36 -0.91
C GLU A 84 16.58 6.34 -0.04
N LEU A 85 16.21 7.48 0.55
CA LEU A 85 15.00 7.63 1.35
C LEU A 85 13.73 7.47 0.50
N ASN A 86 13.71 8.06 -0.70
CA ASN A 86 12.59 7.89 -1.62
C ASN A 86 12.47 6.45 -2.12
N GLU A 87 13.58 5.79 -2.40
CA GLU A 87 13.61 4.37 -2.78
C GLU A 87 13.12 3.48 -1.64
N TYR A 88 13.58 3.72 -0.41
CA TYR A 88 13.08 3.06 0.80
C TYR A 88 11.56 3.22 0.94
N ARG A 89 11.03 4.45 0.85
CA ARG A 89 9.58 4.73 0.90
C ARG A 89 8.82 4.01 -0.20
N ARG A 90 9.37 3.98 -1.43
CA ARG A 90 8.79 3.24 -2.56
C ARG A 90 8.70 1.75 -2.24
N GLN A 91 9.77 1.15 -1.73
CA GLN A 91 9.80 -0.27 -1.35
C GLN A 91 8.80 -0.60 -0.24
N LEU A 92 8.67 0.26 0.78
CA LEU A 92 7.65 0.11 1.83
C LEU A 92 6.22 0.15 1.25
N GLY A 93 5.95 1.06 0.33
CA GLY A 93 4.67 1.13 -0.37
C GLY A 93 4.39 -0.11 -1.22
N GLU A 94 5.40 -0.62 -1.93
CA GLU A 94 5.27 -1.81 -2.77
C GLU A 94 4.96 -3.07 -1.96
N ILE A 95 5.64 -3.29 -0.83
CA ILE A 95 5.37 -4.46 0.00
C ILE A 95 3.99 -4.37 0.66
N ALA A 96 3.59 -3.18 1.13
CA ALA A 96 2.26 -2.97 1.69
C ALA A 96 1.16 -3.24 0.65
N ASN A 97 1.30 -2.69 -0.56
CA ASN A 97 0.37 -2.93 -1.68
C ASN A 97 0.32 -4.42 -2.05
N ALA A 98 1.46 -5.11 -2.08
CA ALA A 98 1.50 -6.54 -2.35
C ALA A 98 0.73 -7.34 -1.30
N ILE A 99 0.85 -7.00 -0.02
CA ILE A 99 0.10 -7.65 1.05
C ILE A 99 -1.40 -7.35 0.93
N TYR A 100 -1.78 -6.08 0.75
CA TYR A 100 -3.18 -5.68 0.58
C TYR A 100 -3.84 -6.42 -0.57
N LEU A 101 -3.22 -6.41 -1.75
CA LEU A 101 -3.77 -7.06 -2.93
C LEU A 101 -3.84 -8.57 -2.77
N THR A 102 -2.79 -9.23 -2.28
CA THR A 102 -2.76 -10.71 -2.23
C THR A 102 -3.52 -11.34 -1.07
N ARG A 103 -3.64 -10.64 0.07
CA ARG A 103 -4.32 -11.14 1.28
C ARG A 103 -5.71 -10.54 1.43
N GLY A 104 -5.90 -9.32 0.97
CA GLY A 104 -7.16 -8.59 1.09
C GLY A 104 -8.16 -8.88 -0.03
N THR A 105 -7.79 -9.64 -1.06
CA THR A 105 -8.72 -9.95 -2.17
C THR A 105 -8.88 -11.45 -2.41
N GLU A 106 -10.00 -11.79 -3.02
CA GLU A 106 -10.34 -13.12 -3.52
C GLU A 106 -11.26 -12.97 -4.73
N ILE A 107 -11.01 -13.76 -5.77
CA ILE A 107 -11.82 -13.73 -6.99
C ILE A 107 -13.20 -14.33 -6.68
N VAL A 108 -14.25 -13.62 -7.09
CA VAL A 108 -15.64 -14.09 -7.05
C VAL A 108 -16.08 -14.50 -8.45
N SER A 109 -15.84 -13.64 -9.42
CA SER A 109 -16.12 -13.92 -10.83
C SER A 109 -15.12 -13.18 -11.73
N ILE A 110 -14.83 -13.81 -12.87
CA ILE A 110 -14.05 -13.24 -13.96
C ILE A 110 -14.95 -13.35 -15.20
N PRO A 111 -15.13 -12.27 -15.98
CA PRO A 111 -15.81 -12.34 -17.27
C PRO A 111 -15.19 -13.37 -18.21
N GLU A 112 -15.95 -13.89 -19.17
CA GLU A 112 -15.46 -14.94 -20.09
C GLU A 112 -14.34 -14.48 -21.01
N ASP A 113 -14.27 -13.16 -21.28
CA ASP A 113 -13.33 -12.50 -22.17
C ASP A 113 -12.04 -12.03 -21.48
N VAL A 114 -11.90 -12.26 -20.18
CA VAL A 114 -10.72 -11.84 -19.41
C VAL A 114 -9.88 -13.05 -19.01
N GLU A 115 -8.56 -12.97 -19.18
CA GLU A 115 -7.66 -14.07 -18.81
C GLU A 115 -7.68 -14.32 -17.30
N LYS A 116 -7.64 -15.60 -16.93
CA LYS A 116 -7.62 -16.04 -15.54
C LYS A 116 -6.19 -16.02 -14.98
N PRO A 117 -6.03 -15.99 -13.64
CA PRO A 117 -4.72 -15.98 -13.02
C PRO A 117 -3.82 -17.14 -13.45
N ASP A 118 -4.41 -18.31 -13.73
CA ASP A 118 -3.67 -19.52 -14.06
C ASP A 118 -3.41 -19.67 -15.57
N ASP A 119 -3.99 -18.81 -16.41
CA ASP A 119 -3.80 -18.84 -17.87
C ASP A 119 -2.38 -18.38 -18.23
N GLU A 120 -1.78 -18.98 -19.25
CA GLU A 120 -0.39 -18.66 -19.65
C GLU A 120 -0.30 -17.44 -20.59
N ASP A 121 -1.35 -17.14 -21.34
CA ASP A 121 -1.32 -16.16 -22.43
C ASP A 121 -0.95 -14.75 -21.93
N TRP A 122 -1.61 -14.24 -20.90
CA TRP A 122 -1.28 -12.93 -20.32
C TRP A 122 0.15 -12.85 -19.77
N THR A 123 0.72 -13.98 -19.33
CA THR A 123 2.09 -13.99 -18.81
C THR A 123 3.14 -13.91 -19.90
N MET A 124 2.85 -14.47 -21.07
CA MET A 124 3.72 -14.36 -22.24
C MET A 124 3.75 -12.92 -22.74
N GLU A 125 2.60 -12.26 -22.81
CA GLU A 125 2.53 -10.84 -23.19
C GLU A 125 3.32 -9.95 -22.23
N VAL A 126 3.13 -10.11 -20.92
CA VAL A 126 3.87 -9.32 -19.91
C VAL A 126 5.39 -9.55 -20.02
N LEU A 127 5.81 -10.80 -20.27
CA LEU A 127 7.22 -11.13 -20.46
C LEU A 127 7.77 -10.51 -21.75
N ASP A 128 7.05 -10.65 -22.85
CA ASP A 128 7.49 -10.24 -24.18
C ASP A 128 7.54 -8.70 -24.32
N PHE A 129 6.59 -7.98 -23.73
CA PHE A 129 6.54 -6.52 -23.82
C PHE A 129 7.40 -5.81 -22.78
N ALA A 130 7.41 -6.29 -21.53
CA ALA A 130 8.02 -5.57 -20.42
C ALA A 130 9.30 -6.23 -19.86
N GLY A 131 9.65 -7.43 -20.34
CA GLY A 131 10.77 -8.21 -19.79
C GLY A 131 10.53 -8.67 -18.36
N ILE A 132 9.27 -8.71 -17.89
CA ILE A 132 8.92 -9.01 -16.51
C ILE A 132 8.68 -10.52 -16.37
N THR A 133 9.50 -11.17 -15.55
CA THR A 133 9.30 -12.59 -15.23
C THR A 133 8.15 -12.78 -14.24
N VAL A 134 7.08 -13.43 -14.69
CA VAL A 134 5.93 -13.81 -13.85
C VAL A 134 6.13 -15.21 -13.27
N PRO A 135 5.90 -15.43 -11.96
CA PRO A 135 5.91 -16.77 -11.39
C PRO A 135 4.84 -17.69 -11.98
N LYS A 136 5.16 -18.98 -12.13
CA LYS A 136 4.22 -19.97 -12.70
C LYS A 136 3.04 -20.32 -11.78
N VAL A 137 3.20 -20.20 -10.46
CA VAL A 137 2.17 -20.59 -9.48
C VAL A 137 2.23 -19.71 -8.22
N GLY A 138 1.14 -19.74 -7.45
CA GLY A 138 1.08 -19.21 -6.08
C GLY A 138 0.74 -17.73 -5.99
N ARG A 139 0.83 -17.18 -4.77
CA ARG A 139 0.36 -15.82 -4.44
C ARG A 139 1.06 -14.71 -5.23
N ARG A 140 2.32 -14.91 -5.59
CA ARG A 140 3.06 -13.93 -6.39
C ARG A 140 2.59 -13.89 -7.84
N ARG A 141 2.14 -15.02 -8.41
CA ARG A 141 1.46 -15.03 -9.72
C ARG A 141 0.14 -14.27 -9.64
N TYR A 142 -0.68 -14.57 -8.62
CA TYR A 142 -1.93 -13.86 -8.38
C TYR A 142 -1.73 -12.35 -8.22
N PHE A 143 -0.68 -11.92 -7.53
CA PHE A 143 -0.30 -10.51 -7.43
C PHE A 143 -0.02 -9.88 -8.79
N CYS A 144 0.77 -10.56 -9.63
CA CYS A 144 1.07 -10.10 -10.98
C CYS A 144 -0.20 -10.01 -11.83
N TRP A 145 -1.08 -11.03 -11.75
CA TRP A 145 -2.36 -11.02 -12.45
C TRP A 145 -3.23 -9.83 -12.02
N LEU A 146 -3.33 -9.56 -10.71
CA LEU A 146 -4.06 -8.38 -10.22
C LEU A 146 -3.50 -7.08 -10.79
N LYS A 147 -2.17 -6.94 -10.85
CA LYS A 147 -1.50 -5.71 -11.32
C LYS A 147 -1.60 -5.48 -12.81
N TYR A 148 -1.56 -6.55 -13.61
CA TYR A 148 -1.37 -6.44 -15.06
C TYR A 148 -2.63 -6.78 -15.86
N VAL A 149 -3.58 -7.51 -15.25
CA VAL A 149 -4.83 -7.92 -15.90
C VAL A 149 -6.02 -7.34 -15.16
N ALA A 150 -6.11 -7.52 -13.83
CA ALA A 150 -7.34 -7.12 -13.14
C ALA A 150 -7.50 -5.62 -12.93
N LEU A 151 -6.40 -4.89 -12.72
CA LEU A 151 -6.39 -3.46 -12.42
C LEU A 151 -5.82 -2.68 -13.60
N GLU A 152 -6.54 -2.72 -14.73
CA GLU A 152 -6.12 -2.09 -16.00
C GLU A 152 -5.96 -0.56 -15.91
N SER A 153 -6.61 0.05 -14.91
CA SER A 153 -6.63 1.49 -14.74
C SER A 153 -6.13 1.93 -13.37
N MET A 154 -5.49 3.09 -13.31
CA MET A 154 -5.11 3.72 -12.04
C MET A 154 -6.32 3.98 -11.12
N PRO A 155 -7.50 4.40 -11.63
CA PRO A 155 -8.72 4.49 -10.82
C PRO A 155 -9.12 3.16 -10.17
N ASP A 156 -9.00 2.02 -10.86
CA ASP A 156 -9.30 0.70 -10.26
C ASP A 156 -8.34 0.39 -9.12
N PHE A 157 -7.04 0.60 -9.36
CA PHE A 157 -6.02 0.39 -8.34
C PHE A 157 -6.27 1.26 -7.10
N GLN A 158 -6.48 2.57 -7.29
CA GLN A 158 -6.74 3.51 -6.19
C GLN A 158 -8.05 3.17 -5.46
N GLY A 159 -9.11 2.87 -6.21
CA GLY A 159 -10.42 2.51 -5.66
C GLY A 159 -10.35 1.24 -4.80
N LEU A 160 -9.67 0.21 -5.30
CA LEU A 160 -9.46 -1.04 -4.56
C LEU A 160 -8.62 -0.80 -3.30
N MET A 161 -7.49 -0.09 -3.42
CA MET A 161 -6.61 0.20 -2.29
C MET A 161 -7.33 0.98 -1.19
N ASN A 162 -8.10 2.01 -1.56
CA ASN A 162 -8.89 2.80 -0.61
C ASN A 162 -9.92 1.95 0.15
N LYS A 163 -10.59 1.01 -0.53
CA LYS A 163 -11.52 0.09 0.15
C LYS A 163 -10.79 -0.87 1.09
N LEU A 164 -9.64 -1.41 0.68
CA LEU A 164 -8.86 -2.36 1.48
C LEU A 164 -8.28 -1.73 2.74
N THR A 165 -7.74 -0.52 2.66
CA THR A 165 -7.21 0.21 3.83
C THR A 165 -8.33 0.55 4.81
N THR A 166 -9.47 1.03 4.30
CA THR A 166 -10.66 1.33 5.12
C THR A 166 -11.18 0.08 5.84
N LEU A 167 -11.22 -1.09 5.17
CA LEU A 167 -11.65 -2.36 5.79
C LEU A 167 -10.69 -2.84 6.88
N GLY A 168 -9.40 -2.52 6.77
CA GLY A 168 -8.39 -2.82 7.78
C GLY A 168 -8.47 -1.94 9.03
N GLY A 169 -9.37 -0.95 9.05
CA GLY A 169 -9.45 0.06 10.11
C GLY A 169 -8.32 1.10 10.05
N VAL A 170 -7.54 1.11 8.97
CA VAL A 170 -6.46 2.08 8.75
C VAL A 170 -7.01 3.21 7.89
N THR A 171 -7.43 4.29 8.53
CA THR A 171 -7.75 5.54 7.82
C THR A 171 -6.44 6.27 7.48
N VAL A 172 -6.04 6.19 6.21
CA VAL A 172 -4.75 6.69 5.66
C VAL A 172 -4.41 8.13 6.07
N GLU A 173 -5.43 8.98 6.29
CA GLU A 173 -5.19 10.39 6.62
C GLU A 173 -4.82 10.65 8.09
N ARG A 174 -5.13 9.74 9.03
CA ARG A 174 -4.97 10.05 10.47
C ARG A 174 -3.65 9.54 11.04
N ASP A 175 -3.19 8.37 10.63
CA ASP A 175 -2.01 7.74 11.22
C ASP A 175 -0.67 8.38 10.78
N VAL A 176 -0.62 8.98 9.58
CA VAL A 176 0.56 9.72 9.10
C VAL A 176 0.68 11.08 9.80
N ILE A 177 -0.46 11.77 9.99
CA ILE A 177 -0.51 13.06 10.69
C ILE A 177 -0.25 12.88 12.20
N ASP A 178 -0.82 11.84 12.83
CA ASP A 178 -0.62 11.58 14.25
C ASP A 178 0.83 11.13 14.54
N ALA A 179 1.46 10.38 13.62
CA ALA A 179 2.89 10.06 13.71
C ALA A 179 3.76 11.33 13.61
N GLU A 180 3.51 12.22 12.64
CA GLU A 180 4.24 13.50 12.52
C GLU A 180 4.01 14.44 13.71
N GLN A 181 2.83 14.40 14.36
CA GLN A 181 2.53 15.21 15.54
C GLN A 181 3.13 14.64 16.83
N SER A 182 3.25 13.32 16.96
CA SER A 182 3.82 12.69 18.17
C SER A 182 5.32 12.97 18.37
N PHE A 183 6.06 13.28 17.31
CA PHE A 183 7.48 13.67 17.40
C PHE A 183 7.73 15.15 17.73
N ARG A 184 6.67 15.99 17.78
CA ARG A 184 6.81 17.43 18.07
C ARG A 184 6.53 17.82 19.52
N VAL A 185 6.20 16.89 20.42
CA VAL A 185 5.70 17.21 21.76
C VAL A 185 6.75 17.14 22.89
N ASP A 186 7.95 16.60 22.67
CA ASP A 186 8.99 16.49 23.73
C ASP A 186 10.21 17.42 23.53
N GLU A 187 10.01 18.64 23.03
CA GLU A 187 11.04 19.70 23.02
C GLU A 187 10.61 20.97 23.77
N SER A 188 9.81 20.80 24.82
CA SER A 188 9.66 21.82 25.88
C SER A 188 10.09 21.20 27.21
N GLY A 189 11.40 21.03 27.35
CA GLY A 189 12.06 20.77 28.62
C GLY A 189 11.74 21.89 29.60
N ASP A 190 10.98 21.54 30.63
CA ASP A 190 10.73 22.35 31.81
C ASP A 190 12.04 22.48 32.61
N THR A 191 12.93 23.38 32.20
CA THR A 191 14.04 23.85 33.05
C THR A 191 13.54 24.95 33.95
N ALA A 192 12.80 24.59 34.99
CA ALA A 192 12.43 25.48 36.08
C ALA A 192 12.45 24.74 37.42
N GLU A 193 13.60 24.16 37.77
CA GLU A 193 13.87 23.77 39.17
C GLU A 193 15.10 24.53 39.67
N GLY A 194 14.89 25.30 40.73
CA GLY A 194 15.67 26.47 41.09
C GLY A 194 17.00 26.17 41.76
N ILE A 195 17.96 27.04 41.50
CA ILE A 195 19.21 27.16 42.25
C ILE A 195 18.88 27.81 43.60
N PRO A 196 19.14 27.18 44.76
CA PRO A 196 19.03 27.86 46.04
C PRO A 196 20.22 28.82 46.23
N PRO A 197 20.02 30.02 46.81
CA PRO A 197 21.09 30.97 47.02
C PRO A 197 22.06 30.48 48.10
N SER A 198 23.35 30.67 47.85
CA SER A 198 24.44 30.45 48.80
C SER A 198 24.38 31.48 49.94
N GLU A 199 24.28 31.00 51.19
CA GLU A 199 24.53 31.82 52.38
C GLU A 199 26.05 32.01 52.56
N GLU A 200 26.46 33.28 52.68
CA GLU A 200 27.79 33.71 53.12
C GLU A 200 27.98 33.41 54.62
N VAL A 201 29.19 32.97 54.98
CA VAL A 201 29.74 32.98 56.35
C VAL A 201 31.06 33.74 56.32
#